data_AF-X6P1D3-F1
#
_entry.id   AF-X6P1D3-F1
#
_cell.length_a   1.000
_cell.length_b   1.000
_cell.length_c   1.000
_cell.angle_alpha   90.00
_cell.angle_beta   90.00
_cell.angle_gamma   90.00
#
_symmetry.space_group_name_H-M   'P 1'
#
loop_
_entity.id
_entity.type
_entity.pdbx_description
1 polymer ?
#
loop_
_entity_poly.entity_id
_entity_poly.type
_entity_poly.pdbx_seq_one_letter_code
_entity_poly.pdbx_strand_id
1 'polypeptide(L)'
;MNSIDDNSVTPFLSLPDLPVPLHQSQCVTHKDEILICGGFLSQDCYSYHMLKKKYKLICRYPEDVTLKGHCVVKRTDNNNPNDITLLSFGGGAKHSLVLRYVSVWNDDSGNKIDGINTENTKHCNEWLPFTDNNGQPICLGRMYDNYWGASALIGGSNNHLLFITYRLNNIAVFDLNLFRYIKYDKLPMHNEICYHCFVSKAINRLELNKNKRKHEMLLFCQDKGFSIEYDEDDNNFKFNEVWVCSTIRPFYAYAYVCINDFILFFGGHTTDDDCSKDVHKFSMTTNKWRKFEHTLPSPLYACFGTLSRDNTFVHIIGGKYDKKNVSALHIKANVKEWMREETEIEKQWIMIEKEKQEIHEIKMEMEKTYYNLAQKKIKV
;
A
#
# COMPACT_ATOMS: atom_id res chain seq x y z
N MET A 1 -1.38 -20.61 43.21
CA MET A 1 -0.84 -20.95 41.88
C MET A 1 -2.00 -21.44 41.03
N ASN A 2 -2.67 -20.53 40.34
CA ASN A 2 -3.66 -20.87 39.32
C ASN A 2 -3.10 -20.37 38.00
N SER A 3 -2.66 -21.32 37.17
CA SER A 3 -2.31 -21.12 35.78
C SER A 3 -3.58 -20.75 35.02
N ILE A 4 -3.68 -19.51 34.58
CA ILE A 4 -4.62 -19.11 33.54
C ILE A 4 -3.92 -19.47 32.23
N ASP A 5 -4.32 -20.62 31.67
CA ASP A 5 -4.12 -20.92 30.25
C ASP A 5 -5.01 -19.96 29.46
N ASP A 6 -4.47 -18.77 29.15
CA ASP A 6 -5.04 -17.89 28.12
C ASP A 6 -4.53 -18.38 26.76
N ASN A 7 -5.04 -19.54 26.33
CA ASN A 7 -4.82 -20.08 24.99
C ASN A 7 -5.73 -19.38 23.98
N SER A 8 -5.67 -18.04 23.92
CA SER A 8 -6.15 -17.33 22.73
C SER A 8 -5.18 -17.64 21.60
N VAL A 9 -5.53 -18.64 20.78
CA VAL A 9 -4.75 -19.00 19.59
C VAL A 9 -4.76 -17.78 18.68
N THR A 10 -3.64 -17.07 18.63
CA THR A 10 -3.47 -15.91 17.74
C THR A 10 -3.64 -16.37 16.29
N PRO A 11 -4.40 -15.64 15.44
CA PRO A 11 -4.55 -16.00 14.03
C PRO A 11 -3.26 -15.81 13.23
N PHE A 12 -2.22 -15.23 13.85
CA PHE A 12 -0.92 -14.98 13.25
C PHE A 12 0.07 -16.09 13.57
N LEU A 13 0.74 -16.58 12.52
CA LEU A 13 1.83 -17.55 12.60
C LEU A 13 3.15 -16.84 12.29
N SER A 14 4.13 -16.99 13.18
CA SER A 14 5.50 -16.55 12.93
C SER A 14 6.17 -17.39 11.85
N LEU A 15 6.88 -16.71 10.96
CA LEU A 15 7.74 -17.29 9.93
C LEU A 15 9.20 -17.02 10.29
N PRO A 16 10.17 -17.60 9.56
CA PRO A 16 11.57 -17.26 9.76
C PRO A 16 11.80 -15.75 9.64
N ASP A 17 12.57 -15.23 10.58
CA ASP A 17 12.91 -13.81 10.65
C ASP A 17 13.58 -13.34 9.36
N LEU A 18 13.38 -12.07 9.06
CA LEU A 18 14.07 -11.38 7.99
C LEU A 18 15.59 -11.50 8.19
N PRO A 19 16.38 -11.64 7.11
CA PRO A 19 17.84 -11.65 7.20
C PRO A 19 18.41 -10.40 7.89
N VAL A 20 17.69 -9.28 7.79
CA VAL A 20 18.00 -8.00 8.46
C VAL A 20 16.69 -7.36 8.96
N PRO A 21 16.70 -6.66 10.11
CA PRO A 21 15.56 -5.86 10.54
C PRO A 21 15.26 -4.74 9.53
N LEU A 22 13.98 -4.58 9.15
CA LEU A 22 13.56 -3.61 8.13
C LEU A 22 12.30 -2.85 8.58
N HIS A 23 12.21 -1.58 8.21
CA HIS A 23 10.97 -0.79 8.27
C HIS A 23 10.90 0.14 7.06
N GLN A 24 9.68 0.58 6.72
CA GLN A 24 9.40 1.31 5.46
C GLN A 24 9.86 0.52 4.23
N SER A 25 9.96 -0.81 4.34
CA SER A 25 10.26 -1.68 3.21
C SER A 25 9.08 -1.66 2.24
N GLN A 26 9.39 -1.92 0.97
CA GLN A 26 8.38 -2.10 -0.08
C GLN A 26 8.46 -3.56 -0.52
N CYS A 27 7.32 -4.25 -0.55
CA CYS A 27 7.28 -5.64 -0.96
C CYS A 27 6.38 -5.86 -2.18
N VAL A 28 6.73 -6.85 -3.01
CA VAL A 28 5.98 -7.23 -4.20
C VAL A 28 5.83 -8.74 -4.23
N THR A 29 4.60 -9.24 -4.30
CA THR A 29 4.35 -10.66 -4.51
C THR A 29 4.46 -11.03 -6.00
N HIS A 30 5.22 -12.08 -6.30
CA HIS A 30 5.30 -12.68 -7.62
C HIS A 30 5.41 -14.20 -7.51
N LYS A 31 4.41 -14.91 -8.06
CA LYS A 31 4.30 -16.36 -7.94
C LYS A 31 4.45 -16.77 -6.46
N ASP A 32 5.30 -17.75 -6.15
CA ASP A 32 5.48 -18.28 -4.80
C ASP A 32 6.52 -17.50 -3.98
N GLU A 33 6.81 -16.27 -4.39
CA GLU A 33 7.83 -15.40 -3.82
C GLU A 33 7.26 -14.05 -3.37
N ILE A 34 7.81 -13.54 -2.27
CA ILE A 34 7.65 -12.16 -1.82
C ILE A 34 9.01 -11.47 -1.99
N LEU A 35 9.07 -10.50 -2.89
CA LEU A 35 10.25 -9.68 -3.11
C LEU A 35 10.21 -8.52 -2.12
N ILE A 36 11.30 -8.30 -1.42
CA ILE A 36 11.48 -7.25 -0.43
C ILE A 36 12.54 -6.31 -1.00
N CYS A 37 12.16 -5.07 -1.30
CA CYS A 37 12.97 -4.14 -2.07
C CYS A 37 13.51 -3.01 -1.19
N GLY A 38 14.50 -3.34 -0.36
CA GLY A 38 15.13 -2.41 0.58
C GLY A 38 14.22 -2.01 1.75
N GLY A 39 14.61 -0.94 2.42
CA GLY A 39 13.87 -0.30 3.51
C GLY A 39 14.57 0.98 3.91
N PHE A 40 14.14 1.63 4.98
CA PHE A 40 14.78 2.86 5.46
C PHE A 40 16.29 2.62 5.68
N LEU A 41 17.12 3.30 4.88
CA LEU A 41 18.58 3.19 4.82
C LEU A 41 19.15 1.79 4.47
N SER A 42 18.30 0.81 4.16
CA SER A 42 18.74 -0.54 3.80
C SER A 42 18.64 -0.76 2.30
N GLN A 43 19.77 -1.07 1.67
CA GLN A 43 19.87 -1.26 0.21
C GLN A 43 19.61 -2.70 -0.24
N ASP A 44 19.62 -3.67 0.67
CA ASP A 44 19.50 -5.08 0.31
C ASP A 44 18.09 -5.44 -0.15
N CYS A 45 18.02 -6.20 -1.24
CA CYS A 45 16.78 -6.75 -1.77
C CYS A 45 16.78 -8.28 -1.60
N TYR A 46 15.68 -8.84 -1.09
CA TYR A 46 15.55 -10.27 -0.83
C TYR A 46 14.33 -10.86 -1.52
N SER A 47 14.40 -12.14 -1.88
CA SER A 47 13.23 -12.95 -2.23
C SER A 47 12.97 -13.93 -1.10
N TYR A 48 11.75 -13.89 -0.55
CA TYR A 48 11.23 -14.91 0.35
C TYR A 48 10.38 -15.91 -0.42
N HIS A 49 10.76 -17.18 -0.43
CA HIS A 49 9.96 -18.22 -1.07
C HIS A 49 8.96 -18.82 -0.06
N MET A 50 7.66 -18.64 -0.32
CA MET A 50 6.58 -18.98 0.63
C MET A 50 6.48 -20.47 0.96
N LEU A 51 6.74 -21.36 0.00
CA LEU A 51 6.73 -22.82 0.20
C LEU A 51 8.00 -23.30 0.90
N LYS A 52 9.18 -22.82 0.45
CA LYS A 52 10.47 -23.20 1.04
C LYS A 52 10.71 -22.55 2.41
N LYS A 53 9.97 -21.48 2.73
CA LYS A 53 10.13 -20.62 3.92
C LYS A 53 11.57 -20.15 4.12
N LYS A 54 12.21 -19.71 3.04
CA LYS A 54 13.62 -19.27 3.05
C LYS A 54 13.76 -17.96 2.30
N TYR A 55 14.78 -17.19 2.67
CA TYR A 55 15.19 -15.98 1.98
C TYR A 55 16.42 -16.25 1.10
N LYS A 56 16.51 -15.56 -0.03
CA LYS A 56 17.72 -15.42 -0.85
C LYS A 56 17.93 -13.95 -1.16
N LEU A 57 19.18 -13.50 -1.16
CA LEU A 57 19.54 -12.18 -1.66
C LEU A 57 19.27 -12.12 -3.16
N ILE A 58 18.65 -11.03 -3.62
CA ILE A 58 18.46 -10.73 -5.04
C ILE A 58 19.61 -9.86 -5.52
N CYS A 59 19.72 -8.66 -4.93
CA CYS A 59 20.67 -7.61 -5.29
C CYS A 59 20.67 -6.49 -4.25
N ARG A 60 21.38 -5.40 -4.55
CA ARG A 60 21.41 -4.18 -3.75
C ARG A 60 21.05 -2.97 -4.61
N TYR A 61 20.42 -1.98 -4.00
CA TYR A 61 20.34 -0.65 -4.60
C TYR A 61 21.75 -0.05 -4.78
N PRO A 62 21.97 0.83 -5.77
CA PRO A 62 23.23 1.54 -5.96
C PRO A 62 23.67 2.32 -4.71
N GLU A 63 24.99 2.46 -4.51
CA GLU A 63 25.55 3.06 -3.28
C GLU A 63 25.17 4.53 -3.10
N ASP A 64 24.96 5.26 -4.20
CA ASP A 64 24.54 6.66 -4.23
C ASP A 64 23.05 6.86 -3.91
N VAL A 65 22.28 5.76 -3.81
CA VAL A 65 20.84 5.81 -3.53
C VAL A 65 20.59 5.65 -2.03
N THR A 66 19.93 6.65 -1.45
CA THR A 66 19.51 6.66 -0.05
C THR A 66 18.00 6.45 0.07
N LEU A 67 17.59 5.26 0.51
CA LEU A 67 16.17 4.90 0.65
C LEU A 67 15.55 5.51 1.92
N LYS A 68 14.56 6.38 1.74
CA LYS A 68 13.76 6.98 2.82
C LYS A 68 12.30 7.10 2.39
N GLY A 69 11.48 6.11 2.74
CA GLY A 69 10.07 6.02 2.33
C GLY A 69 9.88 6.11 0.82
N HIS A 70 10.68 5.35 0.06
CA HIS A 70 10.51 5.18 -1.39
C HIS A 70 9.28 4.32 -1.70
N CYS A 71 8.85 4.34 -2.94
CA CYS A 71 7.76 3.53 -3.46
C CYS A 71 8.30 2.51 -4.47
N VAL A 72 7.74 1.29 -4.47
CA VAL A 72 8.02 0.27 -5.49
C VAL A 72 6.71 -0.23 -6.05
N VAL A 73 6.55 -0.18 -7.37
CA VAL A 73 5.38 -0.70 -8.09
C VAL A 73 5.79 -1.81 -9.05
N LYS A 74 4.89 -2.78 -9.23
CA LYS A 74 5.07 -3.91 -10.15
C LYS A 74 4.46 -3.60 -11.51
N ARG A 75 5.28 -3.61 -12.56
CA ARG A 75 4.84 -3.66 -13.96
C ARG A 75 4.82 -5.11 -14.44
N THR A 76 3.65 -5.57 -14.85
CA THR A 76 3.50 -6.84 -15.57
C THR A 76 3.70 -6.57 -17.06
N ASP A 77 4.68 -7.23 -17.66
CA ASP A 77 4.79 -7.30 -19.12
C ASP A 77 3.88 -8.44 -19.61
N ASN A 78 3.04 -8.16 -20.60
CA ASN A 78 2.15 -9.17 -21.18
C ASN A 78 2.92 -10.21 -22.02
N ASN A 79 4.15 -9.91 -22.43
CA ASN A 79 4.92 -10.76 -23.34
C ASN A 79 5.62 -11.93 -22.65
N ASN A 80 6.02 -11.79 -21.37
CA ASN A 80 6.62 -12.88 -20.60
C ASN A 80 6.09 -12.92 -19.16
N PRO A 81 5.13 -13.81 -18.83
CA PRO A 81 4.55 -13.89 -17.49
C PRO A 81 5.55 -14.39 -16.43
N ASN A 82 6.73 -14.89 -16.84
CA ASN A 82 7.73 -15.40 -15.92
C ASN A 82 8.67 -14.34 -15.36
N ASP A 83 8.78 -13.21 -16.04
CA ASP A 83 9.61 -12.08 -15.63
C ASP A 83 8.70 -10.95 -15.18
N ILE A 84 9.17 -10.15 -14.23
CA ILE A 84 8.47 -8.92 -13.85
C ILE A 84 9.43 -7.76 -13.90
N THR A 85 8.86 -6.57 -14.11
CA THR A 85 9.60 -5.34 -13.99
C THR A 85 9.14 -4.61 -12.74
N LEU A 86 10.07 -4.23 -11.88
CA LEU A 86 9.82 -3.38 -10.72
C LEU A 86 10.28 -1.97 -11.04
N LEU A 87 9.47 -0.98 -10.70
CA LEU A 87 9.83 0.44 -10.77
C LEU A 87 9.93 0.96 -9.34
N SER A 88 11.13 1.36 -8.93
CA SER A 88 11.42 1.95 -7.63
C SER A 88 11.70 3.44 -7.79
N PHE A 89 11.04 4.28 -7.01
CA PHE A 89 11.20 5.72 -7.14
C PHE A 89 10.83 6.49 -5.88
N GLY A 90 11.13 7.79 -5.89
CA GLY A 90 10.74 8.71 -4.83
C GLY A 90 11.63 8.62 -3.60
N GLY A 91 11.04 8.76 -2.42
CA GLY A 91 11.76 8.89 -1.17
C GLY A 91 12.29 10.31 -0.91
N GLY A 92 12.93 10.49 0.24
CA GLY A 92 13.49 11.79 0.66
C GLY A 92 14.61 12.29 -0.27
N ALA A 93 15.53 11.40 -0.66
CA ALA A 93 16.45 11.62 -1.77
C ALA A 93 15.89 10.86 -2.97
N LYS A 94 15.35 11.60 -3.96
CA LYS A 94 14.62 11.00 -5.07
C LYS A 94 15.53 10.18 -5.97
N HIS A 95 15.09 8.97 -6.32
CA HIS A 95 15.64 8.17 -7.40
C HIS A 95 14.53 7.69 -8.33
N SER A 96 14.92 7.09 -9.46
CA SER A 96 14.01 6.40 -10.38
C SER A 96 14.78 5.27 -11.05
N LEU A 97 14.46 4.05 -10.64
CA LEU A 97 15.19 2.84 -11.01
C LEU A 97 14.22 1.76 -11.46
N VAL A 98 14.67 0.94 -12.39
CA VAL A 98 13.95 -0.21 -12.91
C VAL A 98 14.76 -1.48 -12.63
N LEU A 99 14.08 -2.55 -12.24
CA LEU A 99 14.69 -3.87 -12.07
C LEU A 99 13.85 -4.91 -12.80
N ARG A 100 14.49 -5.63 -13.73
CA ARG A 100 13.89 -6.83 -14.33
C ARG A 100 14.22 -8.02 -13.44
N TYR A 101 13.21 -8.55 -12.76
CA TYR A 101 13.38 -9.67 -11.84
C TYR A 101 13.22 -11.00 -12.54
N VAL A 102 14.17 -11.90 -12.28
CA VAL A 102 14.11 -13.33 -12.60
C VAL A 102 14.32 -14.10 -11.29
N SER A 103 13.50 -15.13 -11.07
CA SER A 103 13.53 -15.90 -9.82
C SER A 103 14.92 -16.45 -9.48
N VAL A 104 15.41 -16.13 -8.27
CA VAL A 104 16.66 -16.67 -7.70
C VAL A 104 16.51 -18.11 -7.17
N TRP A 105 15.37 -18.75 -7.42
CA TRP A 105 15.07 -20.10 -6.98
C TRP A 105 15.04 -21.13 -8.12
N ASN A 106 15.19 -20.68 -9.37
CA ASN A 106 15.14 -21.54 -10.56
C ASN A 106 16.26 -22.59 -10.58
N ASP A 107 17.46 -22.25 -10.09
CA ASP A 107 18.62 -23.16 -10.08
C ASP A 107 18.39 -24.41 -9.21
N ASP A 108 17.54 -24.31 -8.19
CA ASP A 108 17.23 -25.43 -7.28
C ASP A 108 16.22 -26.43 -7.88
N SER A 109 15.59 -26.09 -9.01
CA SER A 109 14.41 -26.81 -9.51
C SER A 109 14.71 -27.95 -10.48
N GLY A 110 15.97 -28.18 -10.87
CA GLY A 110 16.39 -29.22 -11.82
C GLY A 110 15.87 -29.02 -13.26
N ASN A 111 14.83 -28.21 -13.44
CA ASN A 111 14.31 -27.76 -14.71
C ASN A 111 15.13 -26.55 -15.16
N LYS A 112 16.27 -26.80 -15.81
CA LYS A 112 16.80 -25.80 -16.74
C LYS A 112 15.68 -25.50 -17.73
N ILE A 113 15.19 -24.26 -17.74
CA ILE A 113 14.29 -23.82 -18.80
C ILE A 113 15.18 -23.74 -20.04
N ASP A 114 15.18 -24.82 -20.83
CA ASP A 114 15.80 -24.87 -22.14
C ASP A 114 15.15 -23.76 -23.00
N GLY A 115 15.86 -22.63 -23.15
CA GLY A 115 15.37 -21.47 -23.89
C GLY A 115 15.80 -20.10 -23.37
N ILE A 116 16.37 -19.99 -22.16
CA ILE A 116 16.96 -18.72 -21.71
C ILE A 116 18.34 -18.56 -22.39
N ASN A 117 18.36 -17.89 -23.55
CA ASN A 117 19.61 -17.44 -24.17
C ASN A 117 20.40 -16.61 -23.15
N THR A 118 21.65 -17.01 -22.91
CA THR A 118 22.60 -16.37 -21.97
C THR A 118 22.91 -14.90 -22.31
N GLU A 119 22.55 -14.43 -23.50
CA GLU A 119 22.63 -13.00 -23.87
C GLU A 119 21.44 -12.17 -23.34
N ASN A 120 20.27 -12.78 -23.14
CA ASN A 120 19.05 -12.08 -22.69
C ASN A 120 18.97 -11.88 -21.17
N THR A 121 19.88 -12.47 -20.39
CA THR A 121 19.95 -12.31 -18.92
C THR A 121 20.87 -11.19 -18.46
N LYS A 122 21.56 -10.52 -19.40
CA LYS A 122 22.42 -9.38 -19.08
C LYS A 122 21.58 -8.31 -18.37
N HIS A 123 21.99 -7.94 -17.15
CA HIS A 123 21.31 -6.99 -16.26
C HIS A 123 19.94 -7.42 -15.66
N CYS A 124 19.66 -8.72 -15.55
CA CYS A 124 18.58 -9.18 -14.66
C CYS A 124 18.99 -9.04 -13.19
N ASN A 125 17.99 -8.86 -12.31
CA ASN A 125 18.20 -8.74 -10.87
C ASN A 125 19.20 -7.63 -10.50
N GLU A 126 19.21 -6.54 -11.27
CA GLU A 126 20.05 -5.37 -11.04
C GLU A 126 19.16 -4.12 -11.15
N TRP A 127 19.39 -3.13 -10.30
CA TRP A 127 18.73 -1.84 -10.41
C TRP A 127 19.43 -0.98 -11.46
N LEU A 128 18.72 -0.62 -12.52
CA LEU A 128 19.20 0.27 -13.57
C LEU A 128 18.43 1.60 -13.56
N PRO A 129 19.01 2.70 -14.08
CA PRO A 129 18.28 3.95 -14.28
C PRO A 129 17.00 3.72 -15.09
N PHE A 130 15.89 4.31 -14.64
CA PHE A 130 14.67 4.36 -15.45
C PHE A 130 14.90 5.33 -16.60
N THR A 131 14.76 4.87 -17.85
CA THR A 131 15.10 5.64 -19.06
C THR A 131 13.95 5.71 -20.05
N ASP A 132 13.94 6.73 -20.90
CA ASP A 132 13.04 6.83 -22.04
C ASP A 132 13.47 5.92 -23.20
N ASN A 133 12.74 5.97 -24.32
CA ASN A 133 13.05 5.18 -25.52
C ASN A 133 14.41 5.53 -26.17
N ASN A 134 15.02 6.67 -25.81
CA ASN A 134 16.33 7.11 -26.30
C ASN A 134 17.45 6.79 -25.30
N GLY A 135 17.15 6.07 -24.22
CA GLY A 135 18.09 5.77 -23.14
C GLY A 135 18.40 6.96 -22.23
N GLN A 136 17.61 8.04 -22.28
CA GLN A 136 17.80 9.19 -21.40
C GLN A 136 17.17 8.93 -20.03
N PRO A 137 17.90 9.15 -18.92
CA PRO A 137 17.36 8.95 -17.57
C PRO A 137 16.13 9.83 -17.30
N ILE A 138 15.11 9.24 -16.69
CA ILE A 138 13.90 9.91 -16.25
C ILE A 138 13.91 10.00 -14.74
N CYS A 139 13.74 11.22 -14.22
CA CYS A 139 13.54 11.46 -12.80
C CYS A 139 12.04 11.67 -12.52
N LEU A 140 11.46 10.79 -11.70
CA LEU A 140 10.10 10.96 -11.18
C LEU A 140 10.11 11.95 -10.01
N GLY A 141 9.32 13.01 -10.16
CA GLY A 141 9.15 14.12 -9.23
C GLY A 141 9.85 15.38 -9.72
N ARG A 142 9.23 16.55 -9.47
CA ARG A 142 9.84 17.87 -9.70
C ARG A 142 10.90 18.15 -8.64
N MET A 143 11.79 19.11 -8.89
CA MET A 143 12.88 19.46 -7.97
C MET A 143 12.43 19.63 -6.51
N TYR A 144 11.34 20.36 -6.27
CA TYR A 144 10.82 20.67 -4.94
C TYR A 144 9.80 19.65 -4.39
N ASP A 145 9.44 18.63 -5.16
CA ASP A 145 8.52 17.59 -4.66
C ASP A 145 9.20 16.74 -3.59
N ASN A 146 8.46 16.43 -2.53
CA ASN A 146 8.89 15.52 -1.46
C ASN A 146 8.12 14.20 -1.55
N TYR A 147 8.82 13.13 -1.94
CA TYR A 147 8.21 11.80 -2.12
C TYR A 147 8.41 10.89 -0.91
N TRP A 148 8.81 11.45 0.24
CA TRP A 148 8.99 10.67 1.46
C TRP A 148 7.65 10.14 2.00
N GLY A 149 7.46 8.83 1.86
CA GLY A 149 6.22 8.14 2.24
C GLY A 149 5.14 8.26 1.16
N ALA A 150 5.52 8.45 -0.10
CA ALA A 150 4.60 8.44 -1.22
C ALA A 150 4.03 7.03 -1.47
N SER A 151 2.80 6.97 -1.96
CA SER A 151 2.14 5.73 -2.38
C SER A 151 1.76 5.86 -3.86
N ALA A 152 1.89 4.77 -4.60
CA ALA A 152 1.56 4.76 -6.02
C ALA A 152 0.90 3.45 -6.46
N LEU A 153 0.14 3.56 -7.53
CA LEU A 153 -0.52 2.42 -8.18
C LEU A 153 -0.46 2.57 -9.69
N ILE A 154 -0.42 1.44 -10.39
CA ILE A 154 -0.48 1.37 -11.84
C ILE A 154 -1.91 1.04 -12.25
N GLY A 155 -2.42 1.82 -13.20
CA GLY A 155 -3.75 1.65 -13.78
C GLY A 155 -3.81 2.29 -15.16
N GLY A 156 -4.97 2.85 -15.51
CA GLY A 156 -5.24 3.25 -16.88
C GLY A 156 -5.72 2.07 -17.72
N SER A 157 -6.41 2.36 -18.83
CA SER A 157 -7.07 1.37 -19.69
C SER A 157 -6.08 0.34 -20.26
N ASN A 158 -4.80 0.73 -20.34
CA ASN A 158 -3.69 -0.07 -20.83
C ASN A 158 -2.60 -0.31 -19.77
N ASN A 159 -2.88 -0.16 -18.47
CA ASN A 159 -1.87 -0.27 -17.39
C ASN A 159 -0.64 0.64 -17.61
N HIS A 160 -0.87 1.83 -18.18
CA HIS A 160 0.15 2.77 -18.61
C HIS A 160 0.21 4.03 -17.73
N LEU A 161 -0.74 4.20 -16.81
CA LEU A 161 -0.78 5.35 -15.93
C LEU A 161 -0.27 4.98 -14.54
N LEU A 162 0.69 5.75 -14.06
CA LEU A 162 1.19 5.70 -12.70
C LEU A 162 0.54 6.85 -11.91
N PHE A 163 -0.37 6.48 -11.01
CA PHE A 163 -0.97 7.42 -10.07
C PHE A 163 -0.09 7.52 -8.84
N ILE A 164 0.34 8.73 -8.51
CA ILE A 164 1.28 8.99 -7.42
C ILE A 164 0.61 9.95 -6.44
N THR A 165 0.54 9.57 -5.17
CA THR A 165 0.08 10.43 -4.08
C THR A 165 1.25 10.68 -3.14
N TYR A 166 1.50 11.95 -2.83
CA TYR A 166 2.70 12.36 -2.10
C TYR A 166 2.44 13.63 -1.27
N ARG A 167 3.43 13.98 -0.45
CA ARG A 167 3.37 15.06 0.54
C ARG A 167 2.83 16.37 -0.03
N LEU A 168 2.32 17.21 0.87
CA LEU A 168 1.59 18.44 0.57
C LEU A 168 0.31 18.20 -0.25
N ASN A 169 -0.31 17.04 -0.01
CA ASN A 169 -1.65 16.68 -0.50
C ASN A 169 -1.72 16.60 -2.02
N ASN A 170 -0.61 16.25 -2.64
CA ASN A 170 -0.51 16.22 -4.09
C ASN A 170 -0.89 14.83 -4.61
N ILE A 171 -1.57 14.84 -5.75
CA ILE A 171 -1.77 13.66 -6.60
C ILE A 171 -1.32 14.00 -8.01
N ALA A 172 -0.62 13.07 -8.65
CA ALA A 172 -0.12 13.23 -10.01
C ALA A 172 -0.37 11.96 -10.82
N VAL A 173 -0.49 12.14 -12.14
CA VAL A 173 -0.56 11.04 -13.10
C VAL A 173 0.62 11.16 -14.04
N PHE A 174 1.44 10.12 -14.06
CA PHE A 174 2.56 9.96 -14.97
C PHE A 174 2.25 8.87 -15.99
N ASP A 175 2.37 9.19 -17.27
CA ASP A 175 2.20 8.21 -18.34
C ASP A 175 3.54 7.48 -18.58
N LEU A 176 3.53 6.17 -18.32
CA LEU A 176 4.68 5.28 -18.42
C LEU A 176 5.11 4.97 -19.86
N ASN A 177 4.25 5.21 -20.85
CA ASN A 177 4.57 5.03 -22.28
C ASN A 177 5.09 6.33 -22.89
N LEU A 178 4.52 7.47 -22.49
CA LEU A 178 4.93 8.79 -22.96
C LEU A 178 6.06 9.40 -22.12
N PHE A 179 6.40 8.79 -20.99
CA PHE A 179 7.43 9.22 -20.05
C PHE A 179 7.24 10.68 -19.57
N ARG A 180 6.00 11.10 -19.34
CA ARG A 180 5.68 12.46 -18.88
C ARG A 180 4.49 12.49 -17.94
N TYR A 181 4.46 13.53 -17.10
CA TYR A 181 3.28 13.84 -16.32
C TYR A 181 2.17 14.40 -17.21
N ILE A 182 0.96 13.86 -17.03
CA ILE A 182 -0.24 14.30 -17.77
C ILE A 182 -1.21 15.07 -16.88
N LYS A 183 -1.15 14.88 -15.56
CA LYS A 183 -1.99 15.59 -14.59
C LYS A 183 -1.27 15.81 -13.27
N TYR A 184 -1.55 16.96 -12.67
CA TYR A 184 -1.28 17.28 -11.28
C TYR A 184 -2.56 17.84 -10.66
N ASP A 185 -2.81 17.49 -9.41
CA ASP A 185 -3.94 17.99 -8.65
C ASP A 185 -3.64 17.95 -7.15
N LYS A 186 -4.57 18.47 -6.34
CA LYS A 186 -4.48 18.44 -4.88
C LYS A 186 -5.70 17.76 -4.27
N LEU A 187 -5.46 16.86 -3.33
CA LEU A 187 -6.49 16.32 -2.47
C LEU A 187 -7.09 17.46 -1.62
N PRO A 188 -8.43 17.50 -1.44
CA PRO A 188 -9.09 18.55 -0.67
C PRO A 188 -8.94 18.30 0.83
N MET A 189 -7.72 18.41 1.36
CA MET A 189 -7.42 18.27 2.79
C MET A 189 -6.33 19.25 3.25
N HIS A 190 -6.33 19.54 4.56
CA HIS A 190 -5.39 20.47 5.18
C HIS A 190 -4.13 19.78 5.74
N ASN A 191 -4.27 18.57 6.28
CA ASN A 191 -3.18 17.79 6.86
C ASN A 191 -2.32 17.16 5.77
N GLU A 192 -1.02 16.96 6.01
CA GLU A 192 -0.09 16.37 5.06
C GLU A 192 -0.29 14.86 4.90
N ILE A 193 -0.35 14.36 3.66
CA ILE A 193 -0.35 12.90 3.40
C ILE A 193 1.06 12.31 3.38
N CYS A 194 1.25 11.20 4.11
CA CYS A 194 2.39 10.30 3.97
C CYS A 194 2.09 8.95 4.61
N TYR A 195 2.70 7.88 4.11
CA TYR A 195 2.51 6.50 4.61
C TYR A 195 1.03 6.11 4.73
N HIS A 196 0.22 6.59 3.79
CA HIS A 196 -1.22 6.39 3.74
C HIS A 196 -1.58 5.13 2.95
N CYS A 197 -2.79 4.61 3.18
CA CYS A 197 -3.36 3.58 2.31
C CYS A 197 -3.76 4.21 0.99
N PHE A 198 -3.33 3.61 -0.11
CA PHE A 198 -3.75 3.99 -1.46
C PHE A 198 -3.95 2.72 -2.29
N VAL A 199 -5.19 2.44 -2.66
CA VAL A 199 -5.57 1.20 -3.36
C VAL A 199 -6.46 1.52 -4.56
N SER A 200 -6.40 0.69 -5.59
CA SER A 200 -7.37 0.72 -6.69
C SER A 200 -8.62 -0.04 -6.26
N LYS A 201 -9.80 0.50 -6.58
CA LYS A 201 -11.07 -0.18 -6.37
C LYS A 201 -11.34 -1.03 -7.61
N ALA A 202 -11.32 -2.35 -7.44
CA ALA A 202 -11.57 -3.26 -8.55
C ALA A 202 -13.02 -3.05 -9.04
N ILE A 203 -13.17 -2.59 -10.29
CA ILE A 203 -14.47 -2.54 -10.95
C ILE A 203 -14.94 -3.99 -11.10
N ASN A 204 -16.08 -4.32 -10.49
CA ASN A 204 -16.69 -5.64 -10.61
C ASN A 204 -16.78 -6.02 -12.10
N ARG A 205 -16.44 -7.27 -12.44
CA ARG A 205 -16.44 -7.76 -13.84
C ARG A 205 -17.76 -7.56 -14.59
N LEU A 206 -18.85 -7.34 -13.87
CA LEU A 206 -20.18 -7.06 -14.42
C LEU A 206 -20.35 -5.61 -14.91
N GLU A 207 -19.54 -4.66 -14.42
CA GLU A 207 -19.55 -3.24 -14.83
C GLU A 207 -18.46 -2.89 -15.86
N LEU A 208 -17.62 -3.85 -16.24
CA LEU A 208 -16.51 -3.70 -17.21
C LEU A 208 -16.95 -3.15 -18.57
N ASN A 209 -18.25 -3.20 -18.87
CA ASN A 209 -18.84 -2.71 -20.11
C ASN A 209 -19.26 -1.23 -20.07
N LYS A 210 -19.19 -0.53 -18.92
CA LYS A 210 -19.75 0.83 -18.81
C LYS A 210 -18.75 2.00 -18.85
N ASN A 211 -17.46 1.81 -18.54
CA ASN A 211 -16.41 2.79 -18.90
C ASN A 211 -14.99 2.32 -18.51
N LYS A 212 -14.24 1.73 -19.44
CA LYS A 212 -12.83 1.31 -19.21
C LYS A 212 -11.84 2.46 -18.96
N ARG A 213 -12.30 3.71 -19.13
CA ARG A 213 -11.51 4.95 -19.02
C ARG A 213 -11.63 5.64 -17.66
N LYS A 214 -12.51 5.14 -16.79
CA LYS A 214 -12.66 5.64 -15.42
C LYS A 214 -11.96 4.72 -14.44
N HIS A 215 -11.17 5.32 -13.55
CA HIS A 215 -10.37 4.61 -12.55
C HIS A 215 -10.80 5.08 -11.18
N GLU A 216 -11.33 4.15 -10.39
CA GLU A 216 -11.67 4.40 -9.00
C GLU A 216 -10.52 3.96 -8.08
N MET A 217 -10.17 4.82 -7.16
CA MET A 217 -9.13 4.60 -6.15
C MET A 217 -9.66 5.02 -4.79
N LEU A 218 -9.13 4.42 -3.73
CA LEU A 218 -9.40 4.81 -2.36
C LEU A 218 -8.11 5.22 -1.68
N LEU A 219 -8.19 6.30 -0.93
CA LEU A 219 -7.12 6.81 -0.09
C LEU A 219 -7.60 6.95 1.34
N PHE A 220 -6.83 6.45 2.30
CA PHE A 220 -7.07 6.67 3.73
C PHE A 220 -5.79 7.19 4.37
N CYS A 221 -5.86 8.32 5.06
CA CYS A 221 -4.75 8.94 5.76
C CYS A 221 -5.26 9.65 7.01
N GLN A 222 -4.87 9.18 8.19
CA GLN A 222 -5.34 9.73 9.47
C GLN A 222 -6.86 9.86 9.51
N ASP A 223 -7.38 11.06 9.77
CA ASP A 223 -8.81 11.36 9.90
C ASP A 223 -9.55 11.56 8.56
N LYS A 224 -8.84 11.45 7.43
CA LYS A 224 -9.39 11.69 6.10
C LYS A 224 -9.35 10.45 5.21
N GLY A 225 -10.46 10.21 4.53
CA GLY A 225 -10.64 9.18 3.52
C GLY A 225 -11.20 9.78 2.24
N PHE A 226 -10.77 9.29 1.08
CA PHE A 226 -11.24 9.75 -0.22
C PHE A 226 -11.52 8.59 -1.16
N SER A 227 -12.68 8.65 -1.82
CA SER A 227 -12.95 7.95 -3.07
C SER A 227 -12.59 8.88 -4.22
N ILE A 228 -11.64 8.44 -5.04
CA ILE A 228 -11.02 9.22 -6.11
C ILE A 228 -11.41 8.58 -7.43
N GLU A 229 -12.18 9.29 -8.26
CA GLU A 229 -12.42 8.92 -9.67
C GLU A 229 -11.43 9.70 -10.53
N TYR A 230 -10.72 9.02 -11.42
CA TYR A 230 -9.96 9.64 -12.51
C TYR A 230 -10.58 9.24 -13.84
N ASP A 231 -10.86 10.22 -14.69
CA ASP A 231 -11.35 10.00 -16.05
C ASP A 231 -10.22 10.29 -17.06
N GLU A 232 -9.86 9.27 -17.84
CA GLU A 232 -8.80 9.37 -18.84
C GLU A 232 -9.17 10.28 -20.04
N ASP A 233 -10.45 10.39 -20.37
CA ASP A 233 -10.87 11.12 -21.57
C ASP A 233 -10.72 12.64 -21.35
N ASP A 234 -10.94 13.12 -20.13
CA ASP A 234 -10.82 14.54 -19.77
C ASP A 234 -9.59 14.87 -18.87
N ASN A 235 -8.86 13.86 -18.41
CA ASN A 235 -7.74 13.95 -17.46
C ASN A 235 -8.10 14.70 -16.17
N ASN A 236 -9.28 14.45 -15.61
CA ASN A 236 -9.72 15.07 -14.37
C ASN A 236 -9.93 14.09 -13.24
N PHE A 237 -9.71 14.60 -12.04
CA PHE A 237 -10.06 13.93 -10.79
C PHE A 237 -11.40 14.42 -10.26
N LYS A 238 -12.14 13.51 -9.63
CA LYS A 238 -13.23 13.83 -8.71
C LYS A 238 -12.92 13.20 -7.36
N PHE A 239 -13.09 13.99 -6.31
CA PHE A 239 -12.81 13.58 -4.94
C PHE A 239 -14.11 13.56 -4.14
N ASN A 240 -14.42 12.44 -3.52
CA ASN A 240 -15.53 12.32 -2.58
C ASN A 240 -14.97 11.88 -1.23
N GLU A 241 -15.30 12.59 -0.16
CA GLU A 241 -14.89 12.20 1.19
C GLU A 241 -15.54 10.87 1.58
N VAL A 242 -14.78 10.05 2.31
CA VAL A 242 -15.19 8.75 2.83
C VAL A 242 -14.95 8.75 4.33
N TRP A 243 -15.95 8.28 5.09
CA TRP A 243 -15.84 8.15 6.54
C TRP A 243 -14.64 7.28 6.92
N VAL A 244 -13.83 7.75 7.86
CA VAL A 244 -12.78 6.97 8.52
C VAL A 244 -13.25 6.66 9.93
N CYS A 245 -13.20 5.40 10.37
CA CYS A 245 -13.74 5.05 11.69
C CYS A 245 -12.91 5.61 12.84
N SER A 246 -13.56 5.95 13.95
CA SER A 246 -12.98 6.66 15.08
C SER A 246 -11.72 6.02 15.66
N THR A 247 -11.61 4.69 15.59
CA THR A 247 -10.48 3.93 16.15
C THR A 247 -9.27 3.85 15.23
N ILE A 248 -9.38 4.12 13.92
CA ILE A 248 -8.21 4.15 13.02
C ILE A 248 -7.72 5.58 12.73
N ARG A 249 -8.57 6.60 12.90
CA ARG A 249 -8.25 8.02 12.62
C ARG A 249 -6.91 8.53 13.16
N PRO A 250 -6.51 8.20 14.41
CA PRO A 250 -5.27 8.75 14.95
C PRO A 250 -4.01 8.18 14.27
N PHE A 251 -4.14 7.08 13.53
CA PHE A 251 -3.02 6.28 13.08
C PHE A 251 -2.66 6.53 11.61
N TYR A 252 -1.36 6.49 11.34
CA TYR A 252 -0.77 6.41 9.99
C TYR A 252 0.31 5.33 9.96
N ALA A 253 0.92 5.07 8.80
CA ALA A 253 1.97 4.06 8.63
C ALA A 253 1.58 2.64 9.11
N TYR A 254 0.31 2.28 8.99
CA TYR A 254 -0.17 0.91 9.15
C TYR A 254 0.20 0.07 7.91
N ALA A 255 0.29 -1.25 8.09
CA ALA A 255 0.26 -2.15 6.95
C ALA A 255 -1.18 -2.28 6.45
N TYR A 256 -1.36 -2.42 5.15
CA TYR A 256 -2.67 -2.69 4.57
C TYR A 256 -2.58 -3.67 3.40
N VAL A 257 -3.67 -4.40 3.16
CA VAL A 257 -3.84 -5.24 1.97
C VAL A 257 -5.27 -5.10 1.44
N CYS A 258 -5.41 -5.13 0.12
CA CYS A 258 -6.70 -5.12 -0.56
C CYS A 258 -7.04 -6.55 -1.02
N ILE A 259 -8.19 -7.07 -0.58
CA ILE A 259 -8.68 -8.41 -0.89
C ILE A 259 -10.13 -8.31 -1.35
N ASN A 260 -10.37 -8.49 -2.64
CA ASN A 260 -11.70 -8.36 -3.26
C ASN A 260 -12.31 -6.98 -2.93
N ASP A 261 -13.44 -6.95 -2.21
CA ASP A 261 -14.13 -5.74 -1.77
C ASP A 261 -13.53 -5.10 -0.49
N PHE A 262 -12.58 -5.77 0.16
CA PHE A 262 -12.16 -5.40 1.50
C PHE A 262 -10.74 -4.86 1.54
N ILE A 263 -10.52 -3.86 2.36
CA ILE A 263 -9.18 -3.42 2.77
C ILE A 263 -8.99 -3.83 4.23
N LEU A 264 -7.92 -4.59 4.51
CA LEU A 264 -7.50 -4.90 5.87
C LEU A 264 -6.38 -3.95 6.27
N PHE A 265 -6.43 -3.44 7.49
CA PHE A 265 -5.44 -2.54 8.08
C PHE A 265 -4.87 -3.18 9.35
N PHE A 266 -3.56 -3.04 9.56
CA PHE A 266 -2.84 -3.68 10.65
C PHE A 266 -1.93 -2.67 11.35
N GLY A 267 -2.21 -2.42 12.62
CA GLY A 267 -1.40 -1.57 13.49
C GLY A 267 -1.45 -0.08 13.11
N GLY A 268 -0.29 0.57 13.14
CA GLY A 268 -0.14 2.01 12.86
C GLY A 268 0.43 2.81 14.04
N HIS A 269 0.74 4.07 13.79
CA HIS A 269 1.44 4.98 14.70
C HIS A 269 0.69 6.31 14.83
N THR A 270 0.65 6.92 16.01
CA THR A 270 0.07 8.25 16.22
C THR A 270 1.12 9.36 16.11
N THR A 271 0.72 10.63 16.17
CA THR A 271 1.69 11.73 16.29
C THR A 271 2.35 11.78 17.67
N ASP A 272 1.71 11.19 18.68
CA ASP A 272 2.13 11.18 20.08
C ASP A 272 2.98 9.95 20.44
N ASP A 273 3.46 9.23 19.42
CA ASP A 273 4.33 8.06 19.50
C ASP A 273 3.71 6.78 20.09
N ASP A 274 2.39 6.68 20.04
CA ASP A 274 1.68 5.45 20.37
C ASP A 274 1.63 4.52 19.15
N CYS A 275 1.80 3.22 19.40
CA CYS A 275 1.71 2.17 18.40
C CYS A 275 0.46 1.32 18.63
N SER A 276 -0.26 0.99 17.56
CA SER A 276 -1.44 0.14 17.62
C SER A 276 -1.12 -1.32 17.27
N LYS A 277 -1.88 -2.23 17.89
CA LYS A 277 -1.99 -3.63 17.49
C LYS A 277 -3.34 -3.95 16.84
N ASP A 278 -4.22 -2.98 16.72
CA ASP A 278 -5.58 -3.20 16.21
C ASP A 278 -5.56 -3.65 14.74
N VAL A 279 -6.60 -4.40 14.38
CA VAL A 279 -6.87 -4.80 13.00
C VAL A 279 -8.24 -4.27 12.60
N HIS A 280 -8.30 -3.63 11.45
CA HIS A 280 -9.54 -3.06 10.90
C HIS A 280 -9.81 -3.62 9.52
N LYS A 281 -11.08 -3.65 9.15
CA LYS A 281 -11.56 -3.96 7.82
C LYS A 281 -12.46 -2.83 7.32
N PHE A 282 -12.27 -2.45 6.06
CA PHE A 282 -13.16 -1.55 5.34
C PHE A 282 -13.76 -2.29 4.14
N SER A 283 -15.08 -2.20 3.94
CA SER A 283 -15.78 -2.69 2.74
C SER A 283 -15.96 -1.54 1.75
N MET A 284 -15.40 -1.67 0.56
CA MET A 284 -15.45 -0.65 -0.47
C MET A 284 -16.85 -0.51 -1.10
N THR A 285 -17.62 -1.60 -1.16
CA THR A 285 -18.97 -1.60 -1.72
C THR A 285 -19.99 -1.05 -0.73
N THR A 286 -19.88 -1.40 0.55
CA THR A 286 -20.86 -0.97 1.57
C THR A 286 -20.45 0.29 2.31
N ASN A 287 -19.21 0.75 2.13
CA ASN A 287 -18.62 1.88 2.85
C ASN A 287 -18.68 1.71 4.38
N LYS A 288 -18.45 0.47 4.85
CA LYS A 288 -18.54 0.12 6.27
C LYS A 288 -17.19 -0.29 6.83
N TRP A 289 -16.95 0.16 8.05
CA TRP A 289 -15.80 -0.23 8.86
C TRP A 289 -16.16 -1.33 9.85
N ARG A 290 -15.16 -2.15 10.19
CA ARG A 290 -15.18 -3.11 11.29
C ARG A 290 -13.83 -3.08 11.98
N LYS A 291 -13.83 -3.10 13.31
CA LYS A 291 -12.65 -3.41 14.12
C LYS A 291 -12.76 -4.87 14.57
N PHE A 292 -11.69 -5.64 14.48
CA PHE A 292 -11.67 -7.02 14.97
C PHE A 292 -11.32 -7.09 16.45
N GLU A 293 -11.80 -8.15 17.11
CA GLU A 293 -11.35 -8.51 18.47
C GLU A 293 -9.91 -9.07 18.46
N HIS A 294 -9.58 -9.85 17.43
CA HIS A 294 -8.21 -10.32 17.24
C HIS A 294 -7.31 -9.17 16.81
N THR A 295 -6.14 -9.12 17.44
CA THR A 295 -5.13 -8.06 17.24
C THR A 295 -3.82 -8.66 16.76
N LEU A 296 -2.91 -7.82 16.28
CA LEU A 296 -1.52 -8.20 16.06
C LEU A 296 -0.90 -8.71 17.38
N PRO A 297 0.06 -9.65 17.32
CA PRO A 297 0.74 -10.14 18.53
C PRO A 297 1.47 -9.05 19.33
N SER A 298 1.84 -7.96 18.66
CA SER A 298 2.48 -6.78 19.26
C SER A 298 2.13 -5.53 18.46
N PRO A 299 2.19 -4.33 19.08
CA PRO A 299 2.03 -3.07 18.35
C PRO A 299 3.08 -2.94 17.24
N LEU A 300 2.65 -2.51 16.06
CA LEU A 300 3.53 -2.48 14.89
C LEU A 300 3.15 -1.34 13.94
N TYR A 301 4.15 -0.63 13.43
CA TYR A 301 3.98 0.39 12.41
C TYR A 301 5.15 0.38 11.41
N ALA A 302 4.98 1.06 10.28
CA ALA A 302 5.93 1.10 9.17
C ALA A 302 6.34 -0.30 8.66
N CYS A 303 5.48 -1.30 8.88
CA CYS A 303 5.57 -2.64 8.28
C CYS A 303 4.87 -2.65 6.93
N PHE A 304 5.12 -3.71 6.14
CA PHE A 304 4.49 -3.88 4.85
C PHE A 304 3.53 -5.07 4.85
N GLY A 305 2.32 -4.88 4.33
CA GLY A 305 1.33 -5.93 4.13
C GLY A 305 1.31 -6.40 2.68
N THR A 306 1.34 -7.71 2.44
CA THR A 306 1.15 -8.28 1.10
C THR A 306 0.37 -9.60 1.16
N LEU A 307 -0.16 -10.05 0.02
CA LEU A 307 -0.89 -11.31 -0.08
C LEU A 307 0.00 -12.40 -0.67
N SER A 308 -0.29 -13.65 -0.31
CA SER A 308 0.17 -14.81 -1.07
C SER A 308 -0.46 -14.83 -2.47
N ARG A 309 0.15 -15.58 -3.40
CA ARG A 309 -0.29 -15.67 -4.81
C ARG A 309 -1.78 -15.97 -4.97
N ASP A 310 -2.26 -16.88 -4.15
CA ASP A 310 -3.62 -17.41 -4.13
C ASP A 310 -4.56 -16.62 -3.22
N ASN A 311 -4.08 -15.51 -2.64
CA ASN A 311 -4.77 -14.70 -1.64
C ASN A 311 -5.23 -15.50 -0.41
N THR A 312 -4.58 -16.64 -0.11
CA THR A 312 -4.90 -17.45 1.08
C THR A 312 -4.32 -16.85 2.36
N PHE A 313 -3.16 -16.20 2.28
CA PHE A 313 -2.47 -15.64 3.44
C PHE A 313 -2.18 -14.15 3.25
N VAL A 314 -2.38 -13.38 4.32
CA VAL A 314 -1.78 -12.06 4.49
C VAL A 314 -0.41 -12.26 5.12
N HIS A 315 0.61 -11.62 4.57
CA HIS A 315 1.96 -11.53 5.11
C HIS A 315 2.21 -10.11 5.61
N ILE A 316 2.74 -9.98 6.82
CA ILE A 316 3.15 -8.71 7.42
C ILE A 316 4.65 -8.81 7.71
N ILE A 317 5.40 -7.86 7.16
CA ILE A 317 6.86 -7.92 7.08
C ILE A 317 7.49 -6.66 7.66
N GLY A 318 8.46 -6.85 8.56
CA GLY A 318 9.25 -5.80 9.19
C GLY A 318 8.43 -4.89 10.09
N GLY A 319 8.80 -3.62 10.11
CA GLY A 319 8.18 -2.56 10.91
C GLY A 319 8.97 -2.21 12.15
N LYS A 320 8.33 -1.48 13.05
CA LYS A 320 8.90 -1.01 14.31
C LYS A 320 7.92 -1.23 15.45
N TYR A 321 8.45 -1.54 16.62
CA TYR A 321 7.67 -1.65 17.86
C TYR A 321 7.58 -0.30 18.58
N ASP A 322 8.63 0.51 18.46
CA ASP A 322 8.77 1.83 19.06
C ASP A 322 9.73 2.69 18.24
N LYS A 323 10.22 3.82 18.77
CA LYS A 323 11.14 4.72 18.05
C LYS A 323 12.51 4.11 17.71
N LYS A 324 13.01 3.18 18.53
CA LYS A 324 14.38 2.66 18.47
C LYS A 324 14.45 1.27 17.86
N ASN A 325 13.43 0.45 18.07
CA ASN A 325 13.47 -0.96 17.76
C ASN A 325 12.83 -1.25 16.39
N VAL A 326 13.70 -1.56 15.42
CA VAL A 326 13.32 -2.08 14.10
C VAL A 326 13.17 -3.59 14.18
N SER A 327 12.13 -4.12 13.54
CA SER A 327 11.77 -5.52 13.62
C SER A 327 12.28 -6.34 12.42
N ALA A 328 12.73 -7.56 12.69
CA ALA A 328 12.96 -8.60 11.68
C ALA A 328 11.71 -9.50 11.50
N LEU A 329 10.57 -9.12 12.07
CA LEU A 329 9.35 -9.92 12.08
C LEU A 329 8.85 -10.23 10.67
N HIS A 330 8.51 -11.49 10.46
CA HIS A 330 7.65 -11.90 9.35
C HIS A 330 6.56 -12.81 9.92
N ILE A 331 5.32 -12.34 9.88
CA ILE A 331 4.16 -13.12 10.30
C ILE A 331 3.21 -13.30 9.13
N LYS A 332 2.40 -14.34 9.19
CA LYS A 332 1.28 -14.52 8.27
C LYS A 332 -0.01 -14.89 8.99
N ALA A 333 -1.14 -14.53 8.42
CA ALA A 333 -2.47 -14.94 8.89
C ALA A 333 -3.31 -15.45 7.72
N ASN A 334 -4.17 -16.44 7.98
CA ASN A 334 -5.09 -16.93 6.96
C ASN A 334 -6.16 -15.86 6.69
N VAL A 335 -6.39 -15.54 5.41
CA VAL A 335 -7.39 -14.55 5.00
C VAL A 335 -8.79 -14.91 5.46
N LYS A 336 -9.13 -16.20 5.54
CA LYS A 336 -10.45 -16.67 5.98
C LYS A 336 -10.81 -16.18 7.39
N GLU A 337 -9.83 -16.04 8.28
CA GLU A 337 -10.04 -15.53 9.64
C GLU A 337 -10.56 -14.08 9.65
N TRP A 338 -10.23 -13.29 8.63
CA TRP A 338 -10.64 -11.89 8.49
C TRP A 338 -11.90 -11.72 7.63
N MET A 339 -12.31 -12.79 6.94
CA MET A 339 -13.53 -12.84 6.13
C MET A 339 -14.70 -13.53 6.82
N ARG A 340 -14.52 -14.00 8.06
CA ARG A 340 -15.59 -14.60 8.87
C ARG A 340 -16.70 -13.61 9.19
N GLU A 341 -17.84 -14.18 9.56
CA GLU A 341 -18.96 -13.43 10.13
C GLU A 341 -18.54 -12.67 11.40
N GLU A 342 -19.31 -11.62 11.69
CA GLU A 342 -19.08 -10.74 12.84
C GLU A 342 -19.49 -11.46 14.13
N THR A 343 -18.65 -11.33 15.17
CA THR A 343 -19.07 -11.68 16.52
C THR A 343 -20.05 -10.63 17.06
N GLU A 344 -20.72 -10.94 18.17
CA GLU A 344 -21.61 -9.97 18.81
C GLU A 344 -20.88 -8.69 19.27
N ILE A 345 -19.63 -8.81 19.73
CA ILE A 345 -18.81 -7.65 20.12
C ILE A 345 -18.48 -6.78 18.90
N GLU A 346 -18.14 -7.41 17.77
CA GLU A 346 -17.85 -6.69 16.52
C GLU A 346 -19.11 -6.03 15.95
N LYS A 347 -20.28 -6.69 16.02
CA LYS A 347 -21.58 -6.08 15.64
C LYS A 347 -21.92 -4.87 16.50
N GLN A 348 -21.77 -4.97 17.81
CA GLN A 348 -21.97 -3.84 18.73
C GLN A 348 -21.03 -2.68 18.40
N TRP A 349 -19.76 -2.97 18.11
CA TRP A 349 -18.80 -1.95 17.69
C TRP A 349 -19.24 -1.24 16.40
N ILE A 350 -19.71 -2.00 15.39
CA ILE A 350 -20.21 -1.44 14.13
C ILE A 350 -21.41 -0.52 14.37
N MET A 351 -22.34 -0.90 15.25
CA MET A 351 -23.49 -0.06 15.59
C MET A 351 -23.07 1.26 16.24
N ILE A 352 -22.20 1.21 17.25
CA ILE A 352 -21.69 2.40 17.93
C ILE A 352 -20.93 3.30 16.95
N GLU A 353 -20.14 2.72 16.06
CA GLU A 353 -19.40 3.48 15.06
C GLU A 353 -20.32 4.15 14.04
N LYS A 354 -21.42 3.49 13.67
CA LYS A 354 -22.45 4.08 12.82
C LYS A 354 -23.14 5.27 13.49
N GLU A 355 -23.48 5.18 14.77
CA GLU A 355 -24.05 6.31 15.53
C GLU A 355 -23.08 7.50 15.57
N LYS A 356 -21.77 7.24 15.75
CA LYS A 356 -20.74 8.29 15.70
C LYS A 356 -20.67 8.96 14.32
N GLN A 357 -20.82 8.18 13.25
CA GLN A 357 -20.87 8.70 11.89
C GLN A 357 -22.10 9.61 11.69
N GLU A 358 -23.29 9.13 12.05
CA GLU A 358 -24.54 9.89 11.93
C GLU A 358 -24.48 11.21 12.74
N ILE A 359 -23.94 11.18 13.96
CA ILE A 359 -23.72 12.39 14.79
C ILE A 359 -22.77 13.37 14.11
N HIS A 360 -21.71 12.88 13.48
CA HIS A 360 -20.74 13.75 12.79
C HIS A 360 -21.36 14.40 11.54
N GLU A 361 -22.12 13.64 10.76
CA GLU A 361 -22.83 14.16 9.58
C GLU A 361 -23.81 15.27 9.97
N ILE A 362 -24.60 15.05 11.04
CA ILE A 362 -25.51 16.07 11.59
C ILE A 362 -24.74 17.33 12.01
N LYS A 363 -23.59 17.18 12.68
CA LYS A 363 -22.76 18.34 13.08
C LYS A 363 -22.28 19.15 11.88
N MET A 364 -21.79 18.48 10.82
CA MET A 364 -21.36 19.17 9.60
C MET A 364 -22.50 19.92 8.91
N GLU A 365 -23.70 19.32 8.84
CA GLU A 365 -24.88 19.97 8.27
C GLU A 365 -25.33 21.18 9.08
N MET A 366 -25.29 21.09 10.42
CA MET A 366 -25.58 22.20 11.32
C MET A 366 -24.60 23.36 11.13
N GLU A 367 -23.30 23.08 11.03
CA GLU A 367 -22.26 24.10 10.79
C GLU A 367 -22.45 24.80 9.45
N LYS A 368 -22.72 24.04 8.39
CA LYS A 368 -23.00 24.60 7.05
C LYS A 368 -24.24 25.49 7.06
N THR A 369 -25.29 25.06 7.76
CA THR A 369 -26.54 25.83 7.90
C THR A 369 -26.29 27.13 8.67
N TYR A 370 -25.57 27.07 9.78
CA TYR A 370 -25.19 28.24 10.57
C TYR A 370 -24.37 29.24 9.75
N TYR A 371 -23.36 28.76 9.01
CA TYR A 371 -22.54 29.58 8.13
C TYR A 371 -23.35 30.29 7.04
N ASN A 372 -24.27 29.57 6.39
CA ASN A 372 -25.16 30.15 5.38
C ASN A 372 -26.09 31.22 5.96
N LEU A 373 -26.60 31.02 7.17
CA LEU A 373 -27.42 32.01 7.87
C LEU A 373 -26.61 33.26 8.25
N ALA A 374 -25.37 33.08 8.71
CA ALA A 374 -24.46 34.19 9.03
C ALA A 374 -24.14 35.03 7.79
N GLN A 375 -23.85 34.40 6.64
CA GLN A 375 -23.60 35.11 5.38
C GLN A 375 -24.82 35.90 4.88
N LYS A 376 -26.05 35.37 5.08
CA LYS A 376 -27.28 36.10 4.72
C LYS A 376 -27.49 37.35 5.58
N LYS A 377 -27.11 37.33 6.86
CA LYS A 377 -27.22 38.48 7.76
C LYS A 377 -26.23 39.61 7.47
N ILE A 378 -25.10 39.32 6.83
CA ILE A 378 -24.06 40.32 6.50
C ILE A 378 -24.37 41.07 5.19
N LYS A 379 -25.29 40.55 4.37
CA LYS A 379 -25.69 41.15 3.08
C LYS A 379 -26.93 42.05 3.16
N VAL A 380 -27.35 42.45 4.37
CA VAL A 380 -28.50 43.34 4.62
C VAL A 380 -28.02 44.70 5.10
#